data_AF-A0A9W8UF95-F1
#
_entry.id   AF-A0A9W8UF95-F1
#
_cell.length_a   1.000
_cell.length_b   1.000
_cell.length_c   1.000
_cell.angle_alpha   90.00
_cell.angle_beta   90.00
_cell.angle_gamma   90.00
#
_symmetry.space_group_name_H-M   'P 1'
#
loop_
_entity.id
_entity.type
_entity.pdbx_description
1 polymer ?
#
loop_
_entity_poly.entity_id
_entity_poly.type
_entity_poly.pdbx_seq_one_letter_code
_entity_poly.pdbx_strand_id
1 'polypeptide(L)'
;MSISNSLLFKEFARPILVPEPSQGRAFYSPFGLVDTFVRHLLDTAKLQSTRFKISNATKDSFCLTIQGRLVGTGTISSNIDTMEASLSFNGFRFGKVRLPQIQTSYWGTNFAVQEQRIDITNHATYCAFVRSLIVDEETCLQLESKECTIRALRASPTCSIHLDMPLQALNGPYLTLKKVSRSGKDVRMVLSLSYSGQVEMNYGSCLFVLRNGPGEILAELKGELNVSKSQKELVLHGTIKYGVIPSQMVRLIGVAVEEDEESWLSKTISDFDVVLDLEPEHAEMLWL
;
A
#
# COMPACT_ATOMS: atom_id res chain seq x y z
N MET A 1 46.81 -25.27 12.69
CA MET A 1 46.57 -25.60 11.27
C MET A 1 45.15 -26.11 11.13
N SER A 2 44.27 -25.37 10.44
CA SER A 2 42.87 -25.77 10.27
C SER A 2 42.73 -26.84 9.19
N ILE A 3 42.12 -27.96 9.53
CA ILE A 3 41.93 -29.16 8.70
C ILE A 3 41.01 -28.88 7.48
N SER A 4 40.35 -27.72 7.44
CA SER A 4 39.38 -27.31 6.42
C SER A 4 39.95 -26.94 5.04
N ASN A 5 41.28 -26.89 4.86
CA ASN A 5 41.92 -26.50 3.59
C ASN A 5 42.74 -27.62 2.91
N SER A 6 42.54 -28.88 3.31
CA SER A 6 43.14 -30.02 2.60
C SER A 6 42.40 -30.33 1.29
N LEU A 7 43.13 -30.45 0.18
CA LEU A 7 42.61 -30.84 -1.14
C LEU A 7 41.95 -32.24 -1.11
N LEU A 8 42.41 -33.15 -0.24
CA LEU A 8 41.87 -34.51 -0.11
C LEU A 8 40.46 -34.56 0.50
N PHE A 9 40.04 -33.54 1.27
CA PHE A 9 38.70 -33.50 1.85
C PHE A 9 37.64 -32.94 0.88
N LYS A 10 38.07 -32.19 -0.16
CA LYS A 10 37.18 -31.65 -1.20
C LYS A 10 36.87 -32.66 -2.31
N GLU A 11 37.67 -33.72 -2.44
CA GLU A 11 37.53 -34.72 -3.51
C GLU A 11 36.62 -35.89 -3.14
N PHE A 12 36.50 -36.25 -1.85
CA PHE A 12 35.77 -37.45 -1.39
C PHE A 12 34.40 -37.18 -0.73
N ALA A 13 33.91 -35.94 -0.71
CA ALA A 13 32.63 -35.58 -0.08
C ALA A 13 31.48 -35.28 -1.06
N ARG A 14 31.47 -35.91 -2.24
CA ARG A 14 30.27 -35.95 -3.10
C ARG A 14 29.63 -37.33 -3.00
N PRO A 15 28.34 -37.44 -2.66
CA PRO A 15 27.60 -38.67 -2.90
C PRO A 15 27.61 -38.94 -4.42
N ILE A 16 28.26 -40.02 -4.81
CA ILE A 16 28.14 -40.60 -6.15
C ILE A 16 26.73 -41.19 -6.21
N LEU A 17 25.76 -40.44 -6.75
CA LEU A 17 24.57 -41.07 -7.31
C LEU A 17 24.99 -41.67 -8.65
N VAL A 18 25.35 -42.96 -8.62
CA VAL A 18 25.45 -43.78 -9.83
C VAL A 18 24.02 -43.95 -10.35
N PRO A 19 23.66 -43.49 -11.56
CA PRO A 19 22.41 -43.88 -12.17
C PRO A 19 22.58 -45.32 -12.66
N GLU A 20 21.83 -46.26 -12.08
CA GLU A 20 21.58 -47.55 -12.73
C GLU A 20 20.97 -47.29 -14.12
N PRO A 21 21.36 -48.03 -15.18
CA PRO A 21 20.71 -47.94 -16.47
C PRO A 21 19.40 -48.75 -16.39
N SER A 22 18.37 -48.17 -15.79
CA SER A 22 17.02 -48.68 -15.93
C SER A 22 16.41 -48.14 -17.22
N GLN A 23 16.16 -49.07 -18.13
CA GLN A 23 15.38 -48.87 -19.33
C GLN A 23 14.01 -48.27 -18.97
N GLY A 24 13.65 -47.20 -19.67
CA GLY A 24 12.33 -46.60 -19.60
C GLY A 24 12.43 -45.10 -19.72
N ARG A 25 12.16 -44.57 -20.92
CA ARG A 25 11.84 -43.14 -21.07
C ARG A 25 10.73 -42.84 -20.07
N ALA A 26 11.01 -42.07 -19.02
CA ALA A 26 9.99 -41.50 -18.18
C ALA A 26 9.10 -40.66 -19.10
N PHE A 27 7.94 -41.19 -19.44
CA PHE A 27 6.85 -40.40 -19.99
C PHE A 27 6.49 -39.41 -18.88
N TYR A 28 7.08 -38.22 -18.92
CA TYR A 28 6.48 -37.08 -18.26
C TYR A 28 5.10 -36.93 -18.88
N SER A 29 4.07 -37.39 -18.17
CA SER A 29 2.71 -37.04 -18.53
C SER A 29 2.65 -35.50 -18.63
N PRO A 30 2.00 -34.94 -19.65
CA PRO A 30 1.80 -33.49 -19.75
C PRO A 30 1.25 -32.91 -18.45
N PHE A 31 0.42 -33.69 -17.74
CA PHE A 31 -0.18 -33.35 -16.45
C PHE A 31 0.84 -33.13 -15.33
N GLY A 32 1.87 -33.99 -15.18
CA GLY A 32 2.87 -33.83 -14.11
C GLY A 32 3.77 -32.60 -14.28
N LEU A 33 4.07 -32.21 -15.52
CA LEU A 33 4.81 -30.97 -15.80
C LEU A 33 3.93 -29.73 -15.55
N VAL A 34 2.65 -29.80 -15.90
CA VAL A 34 1.68 -28.73 -15.64
C VAL A 34 1.49 -28.50 -14.15
N ASP A 35 1.34 -29.56 -13.34
CA ASP A 35 1.17 -29.42 -11.89
C ASP A 35 2.42 -28.83 -11.21
N THR A 36 3.61 -29.27 -11.61
CA THR A 36 4.88 -28.74 -11.10
C THR A 36 5.05 -27.28 -11.47
N PHE A 37 4.69 -26.91 -12.71
CA PHE A 37 4.73 -25.54 -13.18
C PHE A 37 3.73 -24.64 -12.43
N VAL A 38 2.48 -25.08 -12.26
CA VAL A 38 1.46 -24.32 -11.52
C VAL A 38 1.91 -24.09 -10.09
N ARG A 39 2.44 -25.12 -9.39
CA ARG A 39 2.99 -24.95 -8.04
C ARG A 39 4.12 -23.94 -8.00
N HIS A 40 5.08 -24.04 -8.92
CA HIS A 40 6.16 -23.05 -9.00
C HIS A 40 5.62 -21.63 -9.20
N LEU A 41 4.65 -21.42 -10.11
CA LEU A 41 4.04 -20.12 -10.31
C LEU A 41 3.39 -19.62 -9.02
N LEU A 42 2.64 -20.47 -8.32
CA LEU A 42 1.98 -20.12 -7.06
C LEU A 42 2.98 -19.78 -5.94
N ASP A 43 4.09 -20.51 -5.86
CA ASP A 43 5.09 -20.35 -4.80
C ASP A 43 6.00 -19.14 -5.00
N THR A 44 6.24 -18.74 -6.26
CA THR A 44 7.23 -17.69 -6.57
C THR A 44 6.64 -16.38 -7.10
N ALA A 45 5.36 -16.37 -7.51
CA ALA A 45 4.74 -15.18 -8.05
C ALA A 45 4.63 -14.08 -6.99
N LYS A 46 5.04 -12.86 -7.36
CA LYS A 46 4.92 -11.67 -6.52
C LYS A 46 4.36 -10.51 -7.32
N LEU A 47 3.53 -9.69 -6.65
CA LEU A 47 3.03 -8.45 -7.21
C LEU A 47 3.93 -7.29 -6.79
N GLN A 48 4.52 -6.61 -7.77
CA GLN A 48 5.21 -5.35 -7.57
C GLN A 48 4.29 -4.24 -8.05
N SER A 49 3.59 -3.58 -7.13
CA SER A 49 2.79 -2.41 -7.51
C SER A 49 3.71 -1.24 -7.87
N THR A 50 3.29 -0.44 -8.84
CA THR A 50 3.92 0.84 -9.20
C THR A 50 2.96 2.01 -8.95
N ARG A 51 1.66 1.73 -8.87
CA ARG A 51 0.61 2.67 -8.51
C ARG A 51 -0.53 1.94 -7.83
N PHE A 52 -0.98 2.48 -6.70
CA PHE A 52 -2.12 1.99 -5.93
C PHE A 52 -2.99 3.18 -5.56
N LYS A 53 -4.11 3.38 -6.24
CA LYS A 53 -4.95 4.57 -6.07
C LYS A 53 -6.30 4.21 -5.48
N ILE A 54 -6.67 4.88 -4.39
CA ILE A 54 -7.99 4.88 -3.79
C ILE A 54 -8.67 6.22 -4.07
N SER A 55 -9.88 6.19 -4.62
CA SER A 55 -10.68 7.38 -4.93
C SER A 55 -12.16 7.14 -4.69
N ASN A 56 -13.00 8.17 -4.84
CA ASN A 56 -14.46 8.09 -4.75
C ASN A 56 -14.93 7.32 -3.51
N ALA A 57 -14.37 7.71 -2.36
CA ALA A 57 -14.73 7.13 -1.09
C ALA A 57 -16.19 7.46 -0.75
N THR A 58 -16.88 6.50 -0.16
CA THR A 58 -18.23 6.62 0.39
C THR A 58 -18.24 5.89 1.72
N LYS A 59 -19.32 5.97 2.49
CA LYS A 59 -19.52 5.16 3.69
C LYS A 59 -19.14 3.69 3.53
N ASP A 60 -19.57 3.01 2.46
CA ASP A 60 -19.46 1.54 2.33
C ASP A 60 -18.68 1.06 1.09
N SER A 61 -18.05 1.97 0.35
CA SER A 61 -17.29 1.61 -0.84
C SER A 61 -16.18 2.60 -1.18
N PHE A 62 -15.31 2.21 -2.09
CA PHE A 62 -14.30 3.06 -2.72
C PHE A 62 -13.99 2.59 -4.14
N CYS A 63 -13.43 3.45 -4.97
CA CYS A 63 -12.83 3.06 -6.26
C CYS A 63 -11.36 2.70 -6.07
N LEU A 64 -10.94 1.60 -6.70
CA LEU A 64 -9.57 1.10 -6.65
C LEU A 64 -8.97 1.02 -8.06
N THR A 65 -7.75 1.54 -8.22
CA THR A 65 -6.91 1.33 -9.41
C THR A 65 -5.56 0.76 -8.96
N ILE A 66 -5.11 -0.32 -9.61
CA ILE A 66 -3.81 -0.93 -9.33
C ILE A 66 -3.04 -1.02 -10.65
N GLN A 67 -1.79 -0.57 -10.63
CA GLN A 67 -0.84 -0.83 -11.70
C GLN A 67 0.40 -1.47 -11.10
N GLY A 68 0.99 -2.40 -11.83
CA GLY A 68 2.18 -3.08 -11.36
C GLY A 68 2.72 -4.10 -12.32
N ARG A 69 3.62 -4.92 -11.79
CA ARG A 69 4.23 -6.06 -12.46
C ARG A 69 3.98 -7.32 -11.66
N LEU A 70 3.57 -8.37 -12.35
CA LEU A 70 3.62 -9.73 -11.83
C LEU A 70 4.97 -10.31 -12.23
N VAL A 71 5.78 -10.66 -11.24
CA VAL A 71 7.13 -11.22 -11.42
C VAL A 71 7.21 -12.61 -10.81
N GLY A 72 8.26 -13.37 -11.14
CA GLY A 72 8.45 -14.71 -10.58
C GLY A 72 7.44 -15.73 -11.11
N THR A 73 6.92 -15.57 -12.33
CA THR A 73 5.94 -16.48 -12.93
C THR A 73 6.55 -17.70 -13.64
N GLY A 74 7.86 -17.92 -13.49
CA GLY A 74 8.59 -19.02 -14.12
C GLY A 74 8.92 -18.79 -15.61
N THR A 75 9.49 -19.82 -16.25
CA THR A 75 10.00 -19.79 -17.64
C THR A 75 8.93 -20.03 -18.71
N ILE A 76 7.78 -20.59 -18.33
CA ILE A 76 6.72 -20.96 -19.27
C ILE A 76 5.68 -19.83 -19.31
N SER A 77 5.53 -19.20 -20.49
CA SER A 77 4.46 -18.22 -20.71
C SER A 77 3.10 -18.90 -20.61
N SER A 78 2.22 -18.29 -19.83
CA SER A 78 0.89 -18.81 -19.49
C SER A 78 -0.11 -17.69 -19.46
N ASN A 79 -1.38 -18.00 -19.68
CA ASN A 79 -2.47 -17.04 -19.50
C ASN A 79 -3.21 -17.35 -18.21
N ILE A 80 -3.16 -16.43 -17.26
CA ILE A 80 -4.02 -16.43 -16.08
C ILE A 80 -5.32 -15.76 -16.50
N ASP A 81 -6.42 -16.48 -16.43
CA ASP A 81 -7.73 -15.94 -16.83
C ASP A 81 -8.21 -14.84 -15.87
N THR A 82 -9.13 -14.02 -16.38
CA THR A 82 -9.85 -13.05 -15.55
C THR A 82 -10.48 -13.76 -14.35
N MET A 83 -10.26 -13.23 -13.15
CA MET A 83 -10.73 -13.84 -11.91
C MET A 83 -11.21 -12.79 -10.90
N GLU A 84 -12.05 -13.20 -9.96
CA GLU A 84 -12.38 -12.41 -8.79
C GLU A 84 -11.44 -12.81 -7.65
N ALA A 85 -10.75 -11.84 -7.06
CA ALA A 85 -9.90 -12.04 -5.89
C ALA A 85 -10.47 -11.27 -4.70
N SER A 86 -10.40 -11.89 -3.52
CA SER A 86 -10.66 -11.21 -2.26
C SER A 86 -9.47 -10.32 -1.90
N LEU A 87 -9.75 -9.10 -1.45
CA LEU A 87 -8.79 -8.20 -0.84
C LEU A 87 -8.72 -8.51 0.65
N SER A 88 -7.52 -8.77 1.15
CA SER A 88 -7.27 -9.10 2.55
C SER A 88 -6.08 -8.36 3.13
N PHE A 89 -6.19 -8.07 4.41
CA PHE A 89 -5.14 -7.45 5.21
C PHE A 89 -5.04 -8.20 6.54
N ASN A 90 -3.83 -8.59 6.94
CA ASN A 90 -3.57 -9.40 8.14
C ASN A 90 -4.46 -10.65 8.24
N GLY A 91 -4.70 -11.35 7.12
CA GLY A 91 -5.52 -12.56 7.06
C GLY A 91 -7.04 -12.33 7.10
N PHE A 92 -7.51 -11.09 7.22
CA PHE A 92 -8.93 -10.76 7.19
C PHE A 92 -9.32 -10.14 5.86
N ARG A 93 -10.44 -10.59 5.28
CA ARG A 93 -10.96 -10.06 4.01
C ARG A 93 -11.82 -8.83 4.26
N PHE A 94 -11.73 -7.85 3.37
CA PHE A 94 -12.52 -6.61 3.46
C PHE A 94 -13.15 -6.17 2.15
N GLY A 95 -12.85 -6.81 1.02
CA GLY A 95 -13.46 -6.48 -0.27
C GLY A 95 -13.14 -7.51 -1.34
N LYS A 96 -13.61 -7.25 -2.56
CA LYS A 96 -13.37 -8.10 -3.73
C LYS A 96 -12.99 -7.24 -4.92
N VAL A 97 -12.04 -7.71 -5.71
CA VAL A 97 -11.53 -7.04 -6.91
C VAL A 97 -11.55 -8.01 -8.08
N ARG A 98 -11.93 -7.53 -9.26
CA ARG A 98 -11.79 -8.28 -10.50
C ARG A 98 -10.41 -8.04 -11.09
N LEU A 99 -9.61 -9.08 -11.18
CA LEU A 99 -8.30 -9.07 -11.82
C LEU A 99 -8.46 -9.35 -13.32
N PRO A 100 -7.77 -8.61 -14.20
CA PRO A 100 -7.81 -8.84 -15.64
C PRO A 100 -7.15 -10.17 -15.99
N GLN A 101 -7.33 -10.61 -17.24
CA GLN A 101 -6.48 -11.66 -17.79
C GLN A 101 -5.02 -11.18 -17.82
N ILE A 102 -4.10 -12.02 -17.36
CA ILE A 102 -2.67 -11.72 -17.29
C ILE A 102 -1.91 -12.76 -18.10
N GLN A 103 -1.16 -12.30 -19.11
CA GLN A 103 -0.22 -13.15 -19.83
C GLN A 103 1.15 -13.09 -19.15
N THR A 104 1.58 -14.20 -18.56
CA THR A 104 2.86 -14.31 -17.85
C THR A 104 4.03 -14.38 -18.83
N SER A 105 5.18 -13.92 -18.36
CA SER A 105 6.43 -13.92 -19.13
C SER A 105 7.62 -14.18 -18.22
N TYR A 106 8.71 -14.67 -18.80
CA TYR A 106 9.97 -14.90 -18.07
C TYR A 106 10.52 -13.63 -17.40
N TRP A 107 10.33 -12.46 -18.01
CA TRP A 107 10.80 -11.17 -17.51
C TRP A 107 9.80 -10.45 -16.59
N GLY A 108 8.73 -11.16 -16.21
CA GLY A 108 7.55 -10.57 -15.59
C GLY A 108 6.65 -9.87 -16.61
N THR A 109 5.46 -9.51 -16.17
CA THR A 109 4.43 -8.93 -17.03
C THR A 109 3.77 -7.76 -16.33
N ASN A 110 3.47 -6.70 -17.07
CA ASN A 110 2.72 -5.58 -16.54
C ASN A 110 1.25 -5.99 -16.41
N PHE A 111 0.58 -5.55 -15.35
CA PHE A 111 -0.86 -5.66 -15.22
C PHE A 111 -1.44 -4.33 -14.77
N ALA A 112 -2.70 -4.09 -15.16
CA ALA A 112 -3.44 -2.92 -14.75
C ALA A 112 -4.87 -3.34 -14.41
N VAL A 113 -5.22 -3.14 -13.16
CA VAL A 113 -6.61 -3.18 -12.69
C VAL A 113 -7.18 -1.79 -12.92
N GLN A 114 -8.09 -1.68 -13.89
CA GLN A 114 -8.80 -0.44 -14.16
C GLN A 114 -9.66 -0.03 -12.97
N GLU A 115 -10.00 1.26 -12.91
CA GLU A 115 -10.82 1.80 -11.85
C GLU A 115 -12.12 1.01 -11.72
N GLN A 116 -12.33 0.42 -10.55
CA GLN A 116 -13.53 -0.33 -10.23
C GLN A 116 -13.96 -0.04 -8.80
N ARG A 117 -15.27 -0.05 -8.57
CA ARG A 117 -15.87 0.09 -7.25
C ARG A 117 -15.69 -1.18 -6.45
N ILE A 118 -15.22 -1.05 -5.21
CA ILE A 118 -15.04 -2.10 -4.23
C ILE A 118 -15.98 -1.82 -3.07
N ASP A 119 -16.88 -2.76 -2.78
CA ASP A 119 -17.73 -2.68 -1.59
C ASP A 119 -16.96 -3.20 -0.37
N ILE A 120 -17.04 -2.46 0.73
CA ILE A 120 -16.37 -2.75 1.99
C ILE A 120 -17.21 -3.76 2.77
N THR A 121 -16.73 -4.99 2.86
CA THR A 121 -17.40 -6.10 3.57
C THR A 121 -17.01 -6.18 5.05
N ASN A 122 -15.83 -5.64 5.40
CA ASN A 122 -15.36 -5.57 6.78
C ASN A 122 -14.69 -4.20 7.01
N HIS A 123 -15.46 -3.30 7.61
CA HIS A 123 -15.04 -1.93 7.91
C HIS A 123 -13.82 -1.85 8.82
N ALA A 124 -13.78 -2.67 9.88
CA ALA A 124 -12.68 -2.64 10.83
C ALA A 124 -11.35 -3.02 10.16
N THR A 125 -11.36 -4.07 9.35
CA THR A 125 -10.17 -4.50 8.60
C THR A 125 -9.76 -3.48 7.54
N TYR A 126 -10.73 -2.90 6.81
CA TYR A 126 -10.43 -1.89 5.82
C TYR A 126 -9.84 -0.61 6.44
N CYS A 127 -10.42 -0.09 7.53
CA CYS A 127 -9.86 1.05 8.25
C CYS A 127 -8.47 0.72 8.82
N ALA A 128 -8.23 -0.49 9.32
CA ALA A 128 -6.89 -0.92 9.75
C ALA A 128 -5.88 -0.93 8.59
N PHE A 129 -6.30 -1.37 7.40
CA PHE A 129 -5.47 -1.30 6.20
C PHE A 129 -5.15 0.15 5.79
N VAL A 130 -6.16 1.03 5.79
CA VAL A 130 -5.96 2.46 5.48
C VAL A 130 -5.02 3.12 6.50
N ARG A 131 -5.21 2.85 7.79
CA ARG A 131 -4.29 3.31 8.84
C ARG A 131 -2.86 2.83 8.58
N SER A 132 -2.68 1.57 8.22
CA SER A 132 -1.37 1.01 7.89
C SER A 132 -0.74 1.71 6.68
N LEU A 133 -1.53 2.07 5.67
CA LEU A 133 -1.04 2.90 4.56
C LEU A 133 -0.53 4.27 5.02
N ILE A 134 -1.09 4.86 6.08
CA ILE A 134 -0.75 6.20 6.56
C ILE A 134 0.43 6.18 7.53
N VAL A 135 0.41 5.25 8.49
CA VAL A 135 1.30 5.27 9.66
C VAL A 135 2.55 4.43 9.45
N ASP A 136 2.44 3.29 8.77
CA ASP A 136 3.55 2.35 8.66
C ASP A 136 4.48 2.74 7.49
N GLU A 137 5.73 2.25 7.52
CA GLU A 137 6.68 2.43 6.42
C GLU A 137 6.34 1.53 5.22
N GLU A 138 5.97 0.29 5.52
CA GLU A 138 5.58 -0.71 4.55
C GLU A 138 4.30 -1.41 5.02
N THR A 139 3.45 -1.79 4.07
CA THR A 139 2.27 -2.60 4.32
C THR A 139 2.11 -3.64 3.22
N CYS A 140 1.30 -4.67 3.44
CA CYS A 140 1.08 -5.72 2.46
C CYS A 140 -0.42 -5.96 2.26
N LEU A 141 -0.88 -5.78 1.03
CA LEU A 141 -2.22 -6.18 0.62
C LEU A 141 -2.16 -7.58 0.02
N GLN A 142 -3.05 -8.46 0.46
CA GLN A 142 -3.09 -9.85 0.00
C GLN A 142 -4.28 -10.03 -0.93
N LEU A 143 -4.06 -10.65 -2.09
CA LEU A 143 -5.09 -10.99 -3.06
C LEU A 143 -5.27 -12.50 -3.10
N GLU A 144 -6.49 -12.97 -2.81
CA GLU A 144 -6.80 -14.40 -2.75
C GLU A 144 -7.93 -14.77 -3.71
N SER A 145 -7.70 -15.73 -4.60
CA SER A 145 -8.78 -16.41 -5.32
C SER A 145 -8.72 -17.91 -5.10
N LYS A 146 -9.88 -18.53 -4.85
CA LYS A 146 -10.01 -19.99 -4.77
C LYS A 146 -10.19 -20.64 -6.14
N GLU A 147 -10.58 -19.85 -7.13
CA GLU A 147 -10.88 -20.30 -8.49
C GLU A 147 -10.11 -19.43 -9.48
N CYS A 148 -8.96 -19.93 -9.90
CA CYS A 148 -8.09 -19.32 -10.89
C CYS A 148 -7.80 -20.35 -11.99
N THR A 149 -8.04 -20.01 -13.25
CA THR A 149 -7.71 -20.88 -14.39
C THR A 149 -6.43 -20.40 -15.04
N ILE A 150 -5.43 -21.27 -15.11
CA ILE A 150 -4.14 -21.01 -15.76
C ILE A 150 -4.07 -21.83 -17.04
N ARG A 151 -3.92 -21.18 -18.19
CA ARG A 151 -3.77 -21.85 -19.48
C ARG A 151 -2.31 -21.90 -19.89
N ALA A 152 -1.74 -23.10 -19.95
CA ALA A 152 -0.34 -23.34 -20.30
C ALA A 152 -0.20 -24.70 -20.98
N LEU A 153 0.69 -24.83 -21.97
CA LEU A 153 1.04 -26.12 -22.60
C LEU A 153 -0.18 -26.98 -23.05
N ARG A 154 -1.23 -26.34 -23.60
CA ARG A 154 -2.52 -26.97 -23.98
C ARG A 154 -3.34 -27.55 -22.83
N ALA A 155 -2.97 -27.28 -21.57
CA ALA A 155 -3.74 -27.57 -20.38
C ALA A 155 -4.40 -26.30 -19.82
N SER A 156 -5.44 -26.49 -19.01
CA SER A 156 -6.17 -25.42 -18.31
C SER A 156 -6.49 -25.81 -16.86
N PRO A 157 -5.48 -26.07 -16.02
CA PRO A 157 -5.70 -26.34 -14.59
C PRO A 157 -6.43 -25.19 -13.89
N THR A 158 -7.31 -25.56 -12.96
CA THR A 158 -7.91 -24.65 -11.98
C THR A 158 -7.18 -24.80 -10.65
N CYS A 159 -6.80 -23.69 -10.03
CA CYS A 159 -6.09 -23.65 -8.76
C CYS A 159 -6.54 -22.46 -7.90
N SER A 160 -6.13 -22.48 -6.63
CA SER A 160 -6.20 -21.30 -5.76
C SER A 160 -4.91 -20.50 -5.87
N ILE A 161 -5.02 -19.17 -5.88
CA ILE A 161 -3.89 -18.25 -5.91
C ILE A 161 -3.92 -17.32 -4.70
N HIS A 162 -2.75 -17.08 -4.11
CA HIS A 162 -2.52 -16.11 -3.05
C HIS A 162 -1.36 -15.23 -3.50
N LEU A 163 -1.60 -13.92 -3.65
CA LEU A 163 -0.59 -12.97 -4.10
C LEU A 163 -0.41 -11.89 -3.05
N ASP A 164 0.81 -11.80 -2.52
CA ASP A 164 1.22 -10.69 -1.70
C ASP A 164 1.60 -9.50 -2.59
N MET A 165 1.03 -8.34 -2.26
CA MET A 165 1.33 -7.05 -2.87
C MET A 165 1.90 -6.12 -1.81
N PRO A 166 3.23 -6.12 -1.60
CA PRO A 166 3.88 -5.11 -0.77
C PRO A 166 3.63 -3.71 -1.32
N LEU A 167 3.33 -2.79 -0.41
CA LEU A 167 3.09 -1.38 -0.66
C LEU A 167 4.02 -0.54 0.20
N GLN A 168 4.77 0.36 -0.43
CA GLN A 168 5.44 1.43 0.30
C GLN A 168 4.36 2.40 0.79
N ALA A 169 4.15 2.38 2.10
CA ALA A 169 3.19 3.22 2.80
C ALA A 169 3.77 4.63 3.00
N LEU A 170 3.01 5.51 3.64
CA LEU A 170 3.38 6.92 3.84
C LEU A 170 4.52 7.10 4.86
N ASN A 171 4.70 6.17 5.80
CA ASN A 171 5.58 6.28 6.97
C ASN A 171 5.30 7.52 7.83
N GLY A 172 4.02 7.77 8.08
CA GLY A 172 3.55 9.03 8.64
C GLY A 172 3.52 10.16 7.58
N PRO A 173 2.61 11.14 7.68
CA PRO A 173 2.65 12.28 6.79
C PRO A 173 3.89 13.13 7.12
N TYR A 174 4.94 13.06 6.30
CA TYR A 174 6.09 13.97 6.39
C TYR A 174 5.69 15.37 5.98
N LEU A 175 5.16 16.12 6.95
CA LEU A 175 4.82 17.52 6.81
C LEU A 175 5.88 18.38 7.49
N THR A 176 6.37 19.38 6.77
CA THR A 176 7.25 20.41 7.33
C THR A 176 6.59 21.76 7.15
N LEU A 177 6.47 22.53 8.23
CA LEU A 177 5.91 23.87 8.14
C LEU A 177 6.88 24.78 7.39
N LYS A 178 6.42 25.37 6.27
CA LYS A 178 7.20 26.30 5.47
C LYS A 178 6.89 27.75 5.78
N LYS A 179 5.63 28.05 6.04
CA LYS A 179 5.17 29.44 6.22
C LYS A 179 3.92 29.49 7.06
N VAL A 180 3.87 30.48 7.95
CA VAL A 180 2.66 30.92 8.64
C VAL A 180 2.41 32.38 8.29
N SER A 181 1.15 32.72 8.06
CA SER A 181 0.71 34.11 7.91
C SER A 181 -0.60 34.30 8.64
N ARG A 182 -0.74 35.44 9.31
CA ARG A 182 -1.91 35.78 10.12
C ARG A 182 -2.47 37.14 9.73
N SER A 183 -3.80 37.27 9.75
CA SER A 183 -4.53 38.53 9.58
C SER A 183 -5.68 38.56 10.58
N GLY A 184 -5.51 39.27 11.69
CA GLY A 184 -6.49 39.27 12.77
C GLY A 184 -6.61 37.88 13.42
N LYS A 185 -7.78 37.23 13.29
CA LYS A 185 -7.99 35.85 13.77
C LYS A 185 -7.66 34.78 12.72
N ASP A 186 -7.58 35.19 11.45
CA ASP A 186 -7.44 34.27 10.34
C ASP A 186 -5.98 33.89 10.18
N VAL A 187 -5.72 32.60 10.05
CA VAL A 187 -4.38 32.04 9.86
C VAL A 187 -4.33 31.23 8.57
N ARG A 188 -3.20 31.31 7.90
CA ARG A 188 -2.85 30.47 6.76
C ARG A 188 -1.50 29.81 7.01
N MET A 189 -1.47 28.49 6.93
CA MET A 189 -0.26 27.68 7.06
C MET A 189 0.02 26.98 5.74
N VAL A 190 1.29 26.98 5.33
CA VAL A 190 1.76 26.22 4.17
C VAL A 190 2.74 25.18 4.68
N LEU A 191 2.41 23.91 4.47
CA LEU A 191 3.26 22.78 4.83
C LEU A 191 3.76 22.12 3.55
N SER A 192 5.04 21.75 3.48
CA SER A 192 5.51 20.84 2.44
C SER A 192 5.18 19.41 2.78
N LEU A 193 4.71 18.67 1.78
CA LEU A 193 4.48 17.24 1.82
C LEU A 193 5.54 16.56 0.95
N SER A 194 6.44 15.79 1.57
CA SER A 194 7.44 15.01 0.85
C SER A 194 6.96 13.56 0.71
N TYR A 195 6.26 13.26 -0.39
CA TYR A 195 5.77 11.92 -0.67
C TYR A 195 6.26 11.40 -2.04
N SER A 196 6.85 10.21 -2.05
CA SER A 196 7.41 9.56 -3.24
C SER A 196 6.92 8.13 -3.48
N GLY A 197 6.07 7.60 -2.59
CA GLY A 197 5.53 6.24 -2.64
C GLY A 197 4.51 6.03 -3.76
N GLN A 198 3.94 4.81 -3.83
CA GLN A 198 3.04 4.40 -4.91
C GLN A 198 1.54 4.53 -4.58
N VAL A 199 1.21 4.74 -3.30
CA VAL A 199 -0.16 4.95 -2.81
C VAL A 199 -0.66 6.34 -3.21
N GLU A 200 -1.87 6.44 -3.72
CA GLU A 200 -2.58 7.69 -3.98
C GLU A 200 -3.93 7.65 -3.27
N MET A 201 -4.25 8.67 -2.48
CA MET A 201 -5.51 8.74 -1.74
C MET A 201 -6.01 10.18 -1.68
N ASN A 202 -7.22 10.39 -2.18
CA ASN A 202 -7.87 11.70 -2.12
C ASN A 202 -8.81 11.76 -0.92
N TYR A 203 -8.49 12.62 0.05
CA TYR A 203 -9.37 12.91 1.18
C TYR A 203 -10.29 14.12 0.92
N GLY A 204 -10.02 14.93 -0.10
CA GLY A 204 -10.80 16.13 -0.39
C GLY A 204 -10.62 17.21 0.69
N SER A 205 -11.68 17.95 0.98
CA SER A 205 -11.66 19.04 1.97
C SER A 205 -11.67 18.48 3.39
N CYS A 206 -10.55 18.64 4.09
CA CYS A 206 -10.33 18.13 5.43
C CYS A 206 -10.31 19.25 6.46
N LEU A 207 -10.85 18.95 7.64
CA LEU A 207 -10.71 19.75 8.84
C LEU A 207 -9.56 19.20 9.68
N PHE A 208 -8.75 20.11 10.20
CA PHE A 208 -7.62 19.83 11.06
C PHE A 208 -7.70 20.71 12.31
N VAL A 209 -7.10 20.24 13.39
CA VAL A 209 -6.85 21.04 14.59
C VAL A 209 -5.35 21.10 14.85
N LEU A 210 -4.87 22.29 15.18
CA LEU A 210 -3.52 22.51 15.68
C LEU A 210 -3.59 22.55 17.20
N ARG A 211 -2.80 21.72 17.89
CA ARG A 211 -2.74 21.68 19.34
C ARG A 211 -1.36 22.06 19.87
N ASN A 212 -1.32 22.78 20.99
CA ASN A 212 -0.07 23.04 21.72
C ASN A 212 0.40 21.79 22.48
N GLY A 213 1.55 21.86 23.15
CA GLY A 213 2.14 20.78 23.94
C GLY A 213 1.22 20.26 25.06
N PRO A 214 0.52 21.13 25.81
CA PRO A 214 -0.55 20.73 26.72
C PRO A 214 -1.77 20.04 26.09
N GLY A 215 -1.94 20.11 24.77
CA GLY A 215 -3.06 19.51 24.04
C GLY A 215 -4.27 20.44 23.83
N GLU A 216 -4.15 21.73 24.15
CA GLU A 216 -5.17 22.73 23.89
C GLU A 216 -5.22 23.09 22.40
N ILE A 217 -6.42 23.32 21.88
CA ILE A 217 -6.62 23.71 20.47
C ILE A 217 -6.16 25.16 20.28
N LEU A 218 -5.07 25.33 19.53
CA LEU A 218 -4.52 26.61 19.09
C LEU A 218 -5.28 27.17 17.89
N ALA A 219 -5.61 26.31 16.92
CA ALA A 219 -6.30 26.73 15.71
C ALA A 219 -7.16 25.60 15.14
N GLU A 220 -8.26 26.00 14.53
CA GLU A 220 -9.07 25.14 13.66
C GLU A 220 -8.73 25.50 12.23
N LEU A 221 -8.40 24.49 11.43
CA LEU A 221 -7.79 24.63 10.11
C LEU A 221 -8.54 23.78 9.10
N LYS A 222 -8.53 24.22 7.85
CA LYS A 222 -9.17 23.55 6.72
C LYS A 222 -8.27 23.58 5.50
N GLY A 223 -8.21 22.49 4.75
CA GLY A 223 -7.51 22.45 3.48
C GLY A 223 -7.75 21.17 2.71
N GLU A 224 -7.36 21.17 1.44
CA GLU A 224 -7.47 20.00 0.58
C GLU A 224 -6.28 19.05 0.76
N LEU A 225 -6.57 17.81 1.13
CA LEU A 225 -5.58 16.76 1.30
C LEU A 225 -5.76 15.69 0.22
N ASN A 226 -4.72 15.53 -0.59
CA ASN A 226 -4.61 14.51 -1.62
C ASN A 226 -3.20 13.90 -1.59
N VAL A 227 -3.08 12.76 -0.91
CA VAL A 227 -1.85 11.98 -0.93
C VAL A 227 -1.57 11.54 -2.35
N SER A 228 -0.59 12.19 -2.98
CA SER A 228 -0.18 11.89 -4.35
C SER A 228 1.19 12.49 -4.61
N LYS A 229 1.92 11.97 -5.60
CA LYS A 229 3.19 12.57 -6.05
C LYS A 229 3.02 13.99 -6.60
N SER A 230 1.80 14.37 -6.97
CA SER A 230 1.47 15.70 -7.48
C SER A 230 1.30 16.75 -6.37
N GLN A 231 0.82 16.39 -5.18
CA GLN A 231 0.67 17.35 -4.09
C GLN A 231 1.99 17.49 -3.35
N LYS A 232 2.65 18.65 -3.51
CA LYS A 232 3.89 18.98 -2.81
C LYS A 232 3.67 19.87 -1.59
N GLU A 233 2.51 20.53 -1.52
CA GLU A 233 2.18 21.46 -0.47
C GLU A 233 0.74 21.24 -0.01
N LEU A 234 0.56 21.28 1.31
CA LEU A 234 -0.73 21.34 1.97
C LEU A 234 -0.92 22.78 2.47
N VAL A 235 -1.95 23.44 1.96
CA VAL A 235 -2.31 24.80 2.37
C VAL A 235 -3.51 24.70 3.28
N LEU A 236 -3.34 25.15 4.52
CA LEU A 236 -4.37 25.18 5.53
C LEU A 236 -4.79 26.62 5.82
N HIS A 237 -6.10 26.84 5.89
CA HIS A 237 -6.73 28.11 6.23
C HIS A 237 -7.62 27.91 7.43
N GLY A 238 -7.66 28.86 8.35
CA GLY A 238 -8.54 28.73 9.49
C GLY A 238 -8.43 29.87 10.48
N THR A 239 -8.80 29.59 11.73
CA THR A 239 -8.88 30.60 12.79
C THR A 239 -8.16 30.17 14.04
N ILE A 240 -7.41 31.09 14.65
CA ILE A 240 -6.73 30.88 15.93
C ILE A 240 -7.70 31.09 17.08
N LYS A 241 -7.53 30.29 18.14
CA LYS A 241 -8.24 30.41 19.41
C LYS A 241 -7.46 31.33 20.36
N TYR A 242 -8.08 32.44 20.75
CA TYR A 242 -7.47 33.39 21.67
C TYR A 242 -7.18 32.79 23.06
N GLY A 243 -6.06 33.22 23.66
CA GLY A 243 -5.68 32.86 25.02
C GLY A 243 -4.89 31.54 25.15
N VAL A 244 -4.65 30.83 24.06
CA VAL A 244 -3.86 29.59 24.05
C VAL A 244 -2.44 29.86 23.60
N ILE A 245 -1.46 29.54 24.46
CA ILE A 245 -0.03 29.82 24.18
C ILE A 245 0.52 28.76 23.22
N PRO A 246 1.11 29.14 22.07
CA PRO A 246 1.79 28.20 21.20
C PRO A 246 3.06 27.70 21.90
N SER A 247 3.29 26.39 21.78
CA SER A 247 4.55 25.75 22.14
C SER A 247 5.44 25.61 20.92
N GLN A 248 6.75 25.38 21.12
CA GLN A 248 7.67 25.09 20.02
C GLN A 248 7.27 23.83 19.25
N MET A 249 6.82 22.79 19.95
CA MET A 249 6.22 21.62 19.30
C MET A 249 4.71 21.72 19.32
N VAL A 250 4.10 21.65 18.15
CA VAL A 250 2.64 21.60 17.99
C VAL A 250 2.23 20.33 17.27
N ARG A 251 0.98 19.93 17.46
CA ARG A 251 0.44 18.70 16.87
C ARG A 251 -0.68 19.07 15.91
N LEU A 252 -0.51 18.76 14.63
CA LEU A 252 -1.54 18.90 13.61
C LEU A 252 -2.28 17.58 13.47
N ILE A 253 -3.59 17.59 13.74
CA ILE A 253 -4.42 16.38 13.77
C ILE A 253 -5.59 16.57 12.81
N GLY A 254 -5.78 15.63 11.88
CA GLY A 254 -6.99 15.55 11.07
C GLY A 254 -8.20 15.16 11.92
N VAL A 255 -9.34 15.84 11.75
CA VAL A 255 -10.52 15.62 12.60
C VAL A 255 -11.76 15.18 11.84
N ALA A 256 -11.95 15.64 10.59
CA ALA A 256 -13.11 15.30 9.78
C ALA A 256 -12.86 15.60 8.30
N VAL A 257 -13.72 15.08 7.44
CA VAL A 257 -13.82 15.43 6.01
C VAL A 257 -15.20 16.03 5.77
N GLU A 258 -15.28 17.17 5.07
CA GLU A 258 -16.54 17.92 4.91
C GLU A 258 -17.56 17.25 3.98
N GLU A 259 -17.09 16.58 2.93
CA GLU A 259 -17.97 16.10 1.86
C GLU A 259 -18.82 14.89 2.28
N ASP A 260 -18.35 14.10 3.25
CA ASP A 260 -19.04 12.89 3.72
C ASP A 260 -18.57 12.50 5.13
N GLU A 261 -19.27 13.00 6.17
CA GLU A 261 -18.99 12.68 7.57
C GLU A 261 -19.13 11.18 7.89
N GLU A 262 -19.97 10.45 7.13
CA GLU A 262 -20.16 9.02 7.32
C GLU A 262 -19.12 8.16 6.58
N SER A 263 -18.37 8.78 5.65
CA SER A 263 -17.27 8.13 4.94
C SER A 263 -16.22 7.60 5.91
N TRP A 264 -15.62 6.47 5.54
CA TRP A 264 -14.45 5.96 6.24
C TRP A 264 -13.28 6.95 6.25
N LEU A 265 -13.22 7.90 5.30
CA LEU A 265 -12.24 8.98 5.28
C LEU A 265 -12.28 9.81 6.57
N SER A 266 -13.48 10.12 7.07
CA SER A 266 -13.66 10.89 8.31
C SER A 266 -13.16 10.12 9.55
N LYS A 267 -13.07 8.79 9.49
CA LYS A 267 -12.47 7.98 10.56
C LYS A 267 -10.95 7.95 10.44
N THR A 268 -10.42 7.76 9.23
CA THR A 268 -8.98 7.55 8.98
C THR A 268 -8.20 8.86 8.88
N ILE A 269 -8.85 10.00 8.67
CA ILE A 269 -8.19 11.31 8.68
C ILE A 269 -7.54 11.61 10.05
N SER A 270 -8.05 10.99 11.13
CA SER A 270 -7.43 11.08 12.45
C SER A 270 -6.08 10.38 12.57
N ASP A 271 -5.75 9.49 11.64
CA ASP A 271 -4.41 8.91 11.54
C ASP A 271 -3.40 9.91 10.92
N PHE A 272 -3.86 11.02 10.32
CA PHE A 272 -3.01 12.18 10.00
C PHE A 272 -2.76 12.98 11.27
N ASP A 273 -1.79 12.51 12.03
CA ASP A 273 -1.41 13.07 13.31
C ASP A 273 0.10 13.34 13.30
N VAL A 274 0.46 14.61 13.10
CA VAL A 274 1.84 15.03 12.83
C VAL A 274 2.31 16.02 13.89
N VAL A 275 3.48 15.75 14.45
CA VAL A 275 4.21 16.72 15.28
C VAL A 275 4.99 17.65 14.36
N LEU A 276 4.77 18.95 14.52
CA LEU A 276 5.45 20.01 13.79
C LEU A 276 6.34 20.78 14.76
N ASP A 277 7.56 21.06 14.31
CA ASP A 277 8.46 22.00 14.97
C ASP A 277 8.16 23.41 14.45
N LEU A 278 7.85 24.33 15.37
CA LEU A 278 7.63 25.74 15.09
C LEU A 278 8.90 26.51 15.38
N GLU A 279 9.47 27.09 14.32
CA GLU A 279 10.46 28.14 14.48
C GLU A 279 9.88 29.32 15.29
N PRO A 280 10.70 30.05 16.07
CA PRO A 280 10.23 31.15 16.91
C PRO A 280 9.37 32.18 16.18
N GLU A 281 9.73 32.53 14.94
CA GLU A 281 8.98 33.46 14.10
C GLU A 281 7.57 32.95 13.78
N HIS A 282 7.42 31.65 13.55
CA HIS A 282 6.11 31.02 13.31
C HIS A 282 5.27 30.98 14.59
N ALA A 283 5.89 30.73 15.74
CA ALA A 283 5.20 30.73 17.03
C ALA A 283 4.69 32.14 17.40
N GLU A 284 5.49 33.18 17.16
CA GLU A 284 5.08 34.58 17.37
C GLU A 284 3.88 34.95 16.49
N MET A 285 3.89 34.54 15.21
CA MET A 285 2.78 34.77 14.28
C MET A 285 1.48 34.06 14.71
N LEU A 286 1.56 32.96 15.44
CA LEU A 286 0.38 32.26 15.98
C LEU A 286 -0.14 32.87 17.29
N TRP A 287 0.70 33.61 18.01
CA TRP A 287 0.33 34.23 19.28
C TRP A 287 -0.31 35.62 19.11
N LEU A 288 0.31 36.51 18.32
CA LEU A 288 -0.06 37.93 18.14
C LEU A 288 -1.41 38.13 17.46
#